data_AF-A0A3D0RMB7-F1
#
_entry.id   AF-A0A3D0RMB7-F1
#
_cell.length_a   1.000
_cell.length_b   1.000
_cell.length_c   1.000
_cell.angle_alpha   90.00
_cell.angle_beta   90.00
_cell.angle_gamma   90.00
#
_symmetry.space_group_name_H-M   'P 1'
#
loop_
_entity.id
_entity.type
_entity.pdbx_description
1 polymer ?
#
loop_
_entity_poly.entity_id
_entity_poly.type
_entity_poly.pdbx_seq_one_letter_code
_entity_poly.pdbx_strand_id
1 'polypeptide(L)'
;SGGLDSTLALLVTTKTFDFLGLPRENIIGITMPGFGTTGRTYNNAVELMKSVGVTVKEIPIVNAVTQHLKDIEHDINLHDITYENAQARERTQILMDYANKINGLVVGTGNLSELALGWATYNGDHMSMYGVNASVPKTLVKTLVRWIADTQMGDQPRKILHDILDTPFSPELLPADKEGKIAQKTEHFIGPYEL
;
A
#
# COMPACT_ATOMS: atom_id res chain seq x y z
N SER A 1 0.45 -2.11 -2.00
CA SER A 1 -1.01 -2.27 -2.16
C SER A 1 -1.48 -2.10 -3.60
N GLY A 2 -0.67 -1.51 -4.51
CA GLY A 2 -1.15 -1.10 -5.83
C GLY A 2 -1.73 0.32 -5.82
N GLY A 3 -1.81 0.95 -4.65
CA GLY A 3 -2.09 2.37 -4.48
C GLY A 3 -0.84 3.24 -4.63
N LEU A 4 -1.09 4.52 -4.89
CA LEU A 4 -0.10 5.50 -5.32
C LEU A 4 1.09 5.66 -4.36
N ASP A 5 0.88 5.72 -3.05
CA ASP A 5 1.96 5.99 -2.09
C ASP A 5 2.91 4.81 -1.94
N SER A 6 2.36 3.59 -1.93
CA SER A 6 3.15 2.36 -1.92
C SER A 6 3.95 2.20 -3.22
N THR A 7 3.39 2.66 -4.33
CA THR A 7 4.08 2.71 -5.62
C THR A 7 5.26 3.68 -5.56
N LEU A 8 5.07 4.91 -5.08
CA LEU A 8 6.18 5.86 -4.94
C LEU A 8 7.27 5.32 -4.00
N ALA A 9 6.89 4.73 -2.87
CA ALA A 9 7.85 4.17 -1.92
C ALA A 9 8.68 3.03 -2.55
N LEU A 10 8.06 2.14 -3.33
CA LEU A 10 8.75 1.10 -4.07
C LEU A 10 9.75 1.69 -5.07
N LEU A 11 9.32 2.68 -5.87
CA LEU A 11 10.16 3.32 -6.87
C LEU A 11 11.38 4.03 -6.26
N VAL A 12 11.18 4.74 -5.15
CA VAL A 12 12.27 5.39 -4.38
C VAL A 12 13.22 4.34 -3.83
N THR A 13 12.71 3.25 -3.27
CA THR A 13 13.52 2.15 -2.73
C THR A 13 14.35 1.50 -3.84
N THR A 14 13.74 1.15 -4.97
CA THR A 14 14.45 0.60 -6.14
C THR A 14 15.57 1.52 -6.61
N LYS A 15 15.29 2.82 -6.77
CA LYS A 15 16.31 3.79 -7.21
C LYS A 15 17.44 3.96 -6.18
N THR A 16 17.12 3.85 -4.90
CA THR A 16 18.12 3.87 -3.82
C THR A 16 19.04 2.66 -3.91
N PHE A 17 18.50 1.46 -4.15
CA PHE A 17 19.29 0.25 -4.34
C PHE A 17 20.19 0.35 -5.58
N ASP A 18 19.66 0.85 -6.70
CA ASP A 18 20.45 1.08 -7.91
C ASP A 18 21.62 2.05 -7.65
N PHE A 19 21.36 3.15 -6.95
CA PHE A 19 22.37 4.15 -6.62
C PHE A 19 23.48 3.58 -5.71
N LEU A 20 23.11 2.68 -4.79
CA LEU A 20 24.05 2.00 -3.90
C LEU A 20 24.74 0.78 -4.55
N GLY A 21 24.34 0.39 -5.76
CA GLY A 21 24.82 -0.82 -6.42
C GLY A 21 24.39 -2.11 -5.73
N LEU A 22 23.26 -2.09 -5.01
CA LEU A 22 22.72 -3.24 -4.29
C LEU A 22 21.77 -4.06 -5.20
N PRO A 23 21.72 -5.40 -5.06
CA PRO A 23 20.78 -6.23 -5.81
C PRO A 23 19.33 -5.87 -5.46
N ARG A 24 18.49 -5.66 -6.48
CA ARG A 24 17.07 -5.30 -6.29
C ARG A 24 16.26 -6.43 -5.66
N GLU A 25 16.71 -7.67 -5.76
CA GLU A 25 16.11 -8.85 -5.15
C GLU A 25 16.09 -8.78 -3.62
N ASN A 26 16.95 -7.95 -3.03
CA ASN A 26 16.96 -7.68 -1.59
C ASN A 26 15.80 -6.76 -1.15
N ILE A 27 15.08 -6.14 -2.09
CA ILE A 27 13.81 -5.47 -1.81
C ILE A 27 12.72 -6.54 -1.81
N ILE A 28 12.03 -6.71 -0.68
CA ILE A 28 10.92 -7.65 -0.57
C ILE A 28 9.60 -6.90 -0.70
N GLY A 29 8.98 -7.00 -1.87
CA GLY A 29 7.65 -6.48 -2.11
C GLY A 29 6.59 -7.49 -1.67
N ILE A 30 5.80 -7.13 -0.64
CA ILE A 30 4.77 -8.01 -0.08
C ILE A 30 3.38 -7.48 -0.42
N THR A 31 2.59 -8.27 -1.15
CA THR A 31 1.15 -8.04 -1.33
C THR A 31 0.36 -8.81 -0.26
N MET A 32 -0.61 -8.15 0.36
CA MET A 32 -1.34 -8.65 1.53
C MET A 32 -2.85 -8.56 1.32
N PRO A 33 -3.41 -9.42 0.45
CA PRO A 33 -4.83 -9.39 0.11
C PRO A 33 -5.70 -9.68 1.34
N GLY A 34 -6.72 -8.84 1.52
CA GLY A 34 -7.74 -8.94 2.57
C GLY A 34 -9.14 -9.04 1.97
N PHE A 35 -10.17 -8.67 2.73
CA PHE A 35 -11.56 -8.82 2.31
C PHE A 35 -11.99 -7.84 1.20
N GLY A 36 -11.39 -6.65 1.16
CA GLY A 36 -11.71 -5.60 0.18
C GLY A 36 -10.81 -5.55 -1.05
N THR A 37 -9.79 -6.43 -1.15
CA THR A 37 -8.80 -6.34 -2.22
C THR A 37 -9.41 -6.62 -3.59
N THR A 38 -9.31 -5.64 -4.49
CA THR A 38 -9.78 -5.80 -5.87
C THR A 38 -8.72 -6.42 -6.77
N GLY A 39 -9.15 -7.08 -7.85
CA GLY A 39 -8.23 -7.69 -8.82
C GLY A 39 -7.33 -6.68 -9.52
N ARG A 40 -7.81 -5.45 -9.75
CA ARG A 40 -7.04 -4.38 -10.42
C ARG A 40 -5.83 -3.94 -9.60
N THR A 41 -6.03 -3.56 -8.33
CA THR A 41 -4.93 -3.07 -7.48
C THR A 41 -3.95 -4.19 -7.13
N TYR A 42 -4.46 -5.41 -6.92
CA TYR A 42 -3.62 -6.59 -6.76
C TYR A 42 -2.71 -6.84 -7.99
N ASN A 43 -3.28 -6.89 -9.20
CA ASN A 43 -2.52 -7.14 -10.41
C ASN A 43 -1.48 -6.04 -10.66
N ASN A 44 -1.86 -4.77 -10.51
CA ASN A 44 -0.94 -3.64 -10.63
C ASN A 44 0.24 -3.76 -9.65
N ALA A 45 -0.01 -4.14 -8.39
CA ALA A 45 1.04 -4.33 -7.42
C ALA A 45 2.01 -5.44 -7.84
N VAL A 46 1.48 -6.62 -8.19
CA VAL A 46 2.29 -7.80 -8.55
C VAL A 46 3.08 -7.56 -9.84
N GLU A 47 2.45 -7.02 -10.87
CA GLU A 47 3.10 -6.72 -12.15
C GLU A 47 4.16 -5.64 -12.01
N LEU A 48 3.89 -4.57 -11.25
CA LEU A 48 4.88 -3.54 -11.00
C LEU A 48 6.11 -4.12 -10.31
N MET A 49 5.93 -4.86 -9.21
CA MET A 49 7.03 -5.47 -8.46
C MET A 49 7.89 -6.39 -9.35
N LYS A 50 7.26 -7.23 -10.18
CA LYS A 50 7.97 -8.06 -11.17
C LYS A 50 8.74 -7.22 -12.17
N SER A 51 8.11 -6.17 -12.72
CA SER A 51 8.72 -5.32 -13.75
C SER A 51 9.94 -4.54 -13.26
N VAL A 52 9.98 -4.21 -11.96
CA VAL A 52 11.12 -3.50 -11.35
C VAL A 52 12.17 -4.45 -10.78
N GLY A 53 11.97 -5.77 -10.83
CA GLY A 53 12.97 -6.77 -10.46
C GLY A 53 13.16 -6.97 -8.95
N VAL A 54 12.12 -6.73 -8.15
CA VAL A 54 12.16 -6.98 -6.69
C VAL A 54 11.65 -8.38 -6.36
N THR A 55 11.98 -8.90 -5.17
CA THR A 55 11.44 -10.19 -4.72
C THR A 55 9.97 -10.02 -4.36
N VAL A 56 9.09 -10.77 -5.02
CA VAL A 56 7.64 -10.73 -4.79
C VAL A 56 7.23 -11.78 -3.76
N LYS A 57 6.42 -11.38 -2.79
CA LYS A 57 5.76 -12.28 -1.85
C LYS A 57 4.30 -11.93 -1.70
N GLU A 58 3.48 -12.95 -1.51
CA GLU A 58 2.08 -12.82 -1.13
C GLU A 58 1.86 -13.41 0.26
N ILE A 59 1.16 -12.67 1.11
CA ILE A 59 0.74 -13.11 2.44
C ILE A 59 -0.71 -12.64 2.67
N PRO A 60 -1.72 -13.46 2.34
CA PRO A 60 -3.11 -13.11 2.58
C PRO A 60 -3.40 -12.97 4.09
N ILE A 61 -4.17 -11.95 4.48
CA ILE A 61 -4.44 -11.66 5.90
C ILE A 61 -5.78 -12.23 6.39
N VAL A 62 -6.61 -12.75 5.48
CA VAL A 62 -8.01 -13.14 5.75
C VAL A 62 -8.13 -14.05 6.96
N ASN A 63 -7.31 -15.11 7.03
CA ASN A 63 -7.39 -16.08 8.13
C ASN A 63 -6.95 -15.48 9.47
N ALA A 64 -5.87 -14.70 9.47
CA ALA A 64 -5.35 -14.07 10.68
C ALA A 64 -6.33 -13.04 11.24
N VAL A 65 -6.89 -12.18 10.37
CA VAL A 65 -7.91 -11.20 10.77
C VAL A 65 -9.19 -11.88 11.22
N THR A 66 -9.65 -12.94 10.54
CA THR A 66 -10.85 -13.69 10.95
C THR A 66 -10.69 -14.26 12.35
N GLN A 67 -9.52 -14.84 12.65
CA GLN A 67 -9.21 -15.35 13.97
C GLN A 67 -9.15 -14.20 15.00
N HIS A 68 -8.47 -13.11 14.69
CA HIS A 68 -8.37 -11.94 15.58
C HIS A 68 -9.74 -11.35 15.92
N LEU A 69 -10.61 -11.14 14.92
CA LEU A 69 -11.97 -10.63 15.13
C LEU A 69 -12.77 -11.58 16.03
N LYS A 70 -12.65 -12.89 15.83
CA LYS A 70 -13.28 -13.89 16.70
C LYS A 70 -12.77 -13.81 18.14
N ASP A 71 -11.46 -13.64 18.34
CA ASP A 71 -10.84 -13.59 19.67
C ASP A 71 -11.26 -12.36 20.49
N ILE A 72 -11.65 -11.28 19.82
CA ILE A 72 -12.21 -10.08 20.46
C ILE A 72 -13.74 -10.05 20.43
N GLU A 73 -14.39 -11.16 20.07
CA GLU A 73 -15.85 -11.32 20.02
C GLU A 73 -16.54 -10.35 19.03
N HIS A 74 -15.84 -9.92 17.98
CA HIS A 74 -16.37 -9.03 16.94
C HIS A 74 -17.03 -9.80 15.81
N ASP A 75 -18.28 -9.43 15.46
CA ASP A 75 -18.98 -10.00 14.32
C ASP A 75 -18.32 -9.55 13.01
N ILE A 76 -17.84 -10.51 12.23
CA ILE A 76 -17.19 -10.25 10.94
C ILE A 76 -18.09 -9.53 9.93
N ASN A 77 -19.42 -9.63 10.07
CA ASN A 77 -20.38 -8.93 9.21
C ASN A 77 -20.61 -7.48 9.64
N LEU A 78 -20.15 -7.09 10.84
CA LEU A 78 -20.16 -5.71 11.30
C LEU A 78 -18.92 -4.99 10.78
N HIS A 79 -19.04 -4.40 9.59
CA HIS A 79 -17.94 -3.69 8.92
C HIS A 79 -17.73 -2.27 9.47
N ASP A 80 -17.47 -2.16 10.77
CA ASP A 80 -17.17 -0.90 11.44
C ASP A 80 -15.65 -0.60 11.51
N ILE A 81 -15.29 0.43 12.27
CA ILE A 81 -13.89 0.84 12.44
C ILE A 81 -13.00 -0.26 13.05
N THR A 82 -13.58 -1.19 13.81
CA THR A 82 -12.85 -2.33 14.38
C THR A 82 -12.45 -3.30 13.28
N TYR A 83 -13.39 -3.62 12.37
CA TYR A 83 -13.16 -4.46 11.20
C TYR A 83 -12.07 -3.90 10.27
N GLU A 84 -12.11 -2.59 10.02
CA GLU A 84 -11.13 -1.91 9.18
C GLU A 84 -9.74 -1.87 9.84
N ASN A 85 -9.66 -1.44 11.11
CA ASN A 85 -8.40 -1.30 11.82
C ASN A 85 -7.72 -2.65 12.11
N ALA A 86 -8.49 -3.73 12.34
CA ALA A 86 -7.93 -5.07 12.52
C ALA A 86 -7.09 -5.49 11.29
N GLN A 87 -7.61 -5.24 10.09
CA GLN A 87 -6.89 -5.52 8.84
C GLN A 87 -5.65 -4.65 8.67
N ALA A 88 -5.73 -3.35 8.98
CA ALA A 88 -4.59 -2.44 8.87
C ALA A 88 -3.46 -2.82 9.85
N ARG A 89 -3.81 -3.16 11.10
CA ARG A 89 -2.84 -3.59 12.12
C ARG A 89 -2.19 -4.93 11.80
N GLU A 90 -2.98 -5.91 11.33
CA GLU A 90 -2.45 -7.23 10.94
C GLU A 90 -1.38 -7.10 9.85
N ARG A 91 -1.62 -6.25 8.85
CA ARG A 91 -0.63 -5.97 7.79
C ARG A 91 0.69 -5.43 8.35
N THR A 92 0.62 -4.44 9.24
CA THR A 92 1.82 -3.88 9.87
C THR A 92 2.52 -4.91 10.75
N GLN A 93 1.79 -5.71 11.52
CA GLN A 93 2.36 -6.77 12.35
C GLN A 93 3.15 -7.77 11.51
N ILE A 94 2.54 -8.28 10.42
CA ILE A 94 3.20 -9.19 9.48
C ILE A 94 4.47 -8.56 8.90
N LEU A 95 4.43 -7.28 8.48
CA LEU A 95 5.58 -6.60 7.92
C LEU A 95 6.72 -6.45 8.93
N MET A 96 6.42 -6.07 10.17
CA MET A 96 7.41 -5.91 11.24
C MET A 96 8.07 -7.24 11.60
N ASP A 97 7.27 -8.30 11.78
CA ASP A 97 7.79 -9.63 12.11
C ASP A 97 8.58 -10.25 10.95
N TYR A 98 8.12 -10.03 9.71
CA TYR A 98 8.84 -10.47 8.53
C TYR A 98 10.17 -9.73 8.38
N ALA A 99 10.20 -8.42 8.63
CA ALA A 99 11.43 -7.63 8.64
C ALA A 99 12.42 -8.17 9.68
N ASN A 100 11.97 -8.44 10.91
CA ASN A 100 12.80 -9.06 11.94
C ASN A 100 13.37 -10.42 11.48
N LYS A 101 12.53 -11.27 10.86
CA LYS A 101 12.94 -12.58 10.35
C LYS A 101 14.05 -12.52 9.30
N ILE A 102 14.10 -11.45 8.50
CA ILE A 102 15.11 -11.27 7.45
C ILE A 102 16.19 -10.25 7.79
N ASN A 103 16.19 -9.72 9.02
CA ASN A 103 17.04 -8.60 9.45
C ASN A 103 16.93 -7.39 8.49
N GLY A 104 15.69 -7.07 8.10
CA GLY A 104 15.33 -6.01 7.17
C GLY A 104 14.71 -4.79 7.85
N LEU A 105 14.23 -3.86 7.03
CA LEU A 105 13.61 -2.61 7.46
C LEU A 105 12.23 -2.45 6.79
N VAL A 106 11.20 -2.13 7.57
CA VAL A 106 9.88 -1.78 7.01
C VAL A 106 9.92 -0.34 6.50
N VAL A 107 9.70 -0.18 5.20
CA VAL A 107 9.58 1.12 4.52
C VAL A 107 8.13 1.59 4.57
N GLY A 108 7.89 2.72 5.24
CA GLY A 108 6.56 3.31 5.38
C GLY A 108 6.17 4.12 4.16
N THR A 109 4.87 4.11 3.85
CA THR A 109 4.31 4.74 2.64
C THR A 109 3.50 5.99 2.92
N GLY A 110 3.15 6.26 4.18
CA GLY A 110 2.32 7.39 4.58
C GLY A 110 2.88 8.73 4.09
N ASN A 111 2.02 9.55 3.52
CA ASN A 111 2.40 10.84 2.93
C ASN A 111 2.02 12.03 3.85
N LEU A 112 2.54 13.22 3.56
CA LEU A 112 2.35 14.40 4.41
C LEU A 112 0.87 14.77 4.62
N SER A 113 0.04 14.62 3.59
CA SER A 113 -1.40 14.94 3.68
C SER A 113 -2.12 13.98 4.63
N GLU A 114 -1.80 12.69 4.59
CA GLU A 114 -2.34 11.68 5.51
C GLU A 114 -1.91 11.96 6.95
N LEU A 115 -0.63 12.30 7.16
CA LEU A 115 -0.12 12.66 8.48
C LEU A 115 -0.78 13.93 9.04
N ALA A 116 -0.95 14.96 8.20
CA ALA A 116 -1.56 16.22 8.62
C ALA A 116 -3.03 16.08 9.03
N LEU A 117 -3.76 15.19 8.36
CA LEU A 117 -5.19 14.95 8.61
C LEU A 117 -5.44 13.82 9.62
N GLY A 118 -4.39 13.12 10.05
CA GLY A 118 -4.53 11.91 10.86
C GLY A 118 -5.22 10.77 10.12
N TRP A 119 -5.14 10.75 8.78
CA TRP A 119 -5.76 9.73 7.94
C TRP A 119 -4.89 8.49 7.84
N ALA A 120 -4.79 7.76 8.94
CA ALA A 120 -4.09 6.49 9.04
C ALA A 120 -4.67 5.68 10.22
N THR A 121 -4.45 4.37 10.21
CA THR A 121 -4.65 3.57 11.42
C THR A 121 -3.46 3.78 12.36
N TYR A 122 -3.68 4.39 13.53
CA TYR A 122 -2.65 4.45 14.55
C TYR A 122 -2.24 3.03 14.99
N ASN A 123 -0.94 2.80 15.09
CA ASN A 123 -0.32 1.48 15.25
C ASN A 123 -0.63 0.47 14.11
N GLY A 124 -1.05 0.98 12.96
CA GLY A 124 -1.20 0.23 11.71
C GLY A 124 -0.26 0.79 10.64
N ASP A 125 -0.79 1.23 9.51
CA ASP A 125 -0.06 1.75 8.35
C ASP A 125 0.78 3.01 8.64
N HIS A 126 0.46 3.74 9.71
CA HIS A 126 1.27 4.84 10.24
C HIS A 126 2.70 4.39 10.63
N MET A 127 2.89 3.13 11.06
CA MET A 127 4.15 2.67 11.62
C MET A 127 5.09 2.04 10.61
N SER A 128 6.34 2.46 10.66
CA SER A 128 7.45 1.91 9.89
C SER A 128 8.76 2.30 10.57
N MET A 129 9.86 1.63 10.20
CA MET A 129 11.19 2.08 10.63
C MET A 129 11.65 3.33 9.89
N TYR A 130 11.17 3.54 8.65
CA TYR A 130 11.48 4.75 7.89
C TYR A 130 10.37 5.08 6.87
N GLY A 131 9.71 6.22 7.04
CA GLY A 131 8.64 6.70 6.15
C GLY A 131 9.18 7.59 5.02
N VAL A 132 9.41 7.01 3.84
CA VAL A 132 10.06 7.73 2.71
C VAL A 132 9.21 8.85 2.12
N ASN A 133 7.88 8.78 2.29
CA ASN A 133 6.94 9.76 1.75
C ASN A 133 6.51 10.83 2.77
N ALA A 134 7.03 10.80 4.01
CA ALA A 134 6.48 11.57 5.12
C ALA A 134 6.44 13.10 4.90
N SER A 135 7.29 13.65 4.03
CA SER A 135 7.35 15.07 3.68
C SER A 135 6.71 15.40 2.33
N VAL A 136 6.15 14.41 1.62
CA VAL A 136 5.58 14.56 0.28
C VAL A 136 4.06 14.64 0.40
N PRO A 137 3.39 15.74 0.03
CA PRO A 137 1.92 15.80 0.02
C PRO A 137 1.34 14.94 -1.11
N LYS A 138 0.09 14.48 -0.95
CA LYS A 138 -0.58 13.55 -1.89
C LYS A 138 -0.55 14.04 -3.34
N THR A 139 -0.77 15.33 -3.55
CA THR A 139 -0.72 15.97 -4.88
C THR A 139 0.66 15.84 -5.52
N LEU A 140 1.73 15.98 -4.73
CA LEU A 140 3.10 15.79 -5.21
C LEU A 140 3.43 14.32 -5.43
N VAL A 141 2.91 13.38 -4.63
CA VAL A 141 3.07 11.94 -4.89
C VAL A 141 2.61 11.60 -6.31
N LYS A 142 1.43 12.10 -6.71
CA LYS A 142 0.87 11.86 -8.06
C LYS A 142 1.78 12.41 -9.16
N THR A 143 2.27 13.63 -8.97
CA THR A 143 3.20 14.29 -9.90
C THR A 143 4.51 13.51 -10.04
N LEU A 144 5.09 13.05 -8.92
CA LEU A 144 6.34 12.30 -8.91
C LEU A 144 6.19 10.94 -9.61
N VAL A 145 5.13 10.18 -9.30
CA VAL A 145 4.88 8.89 -9.95
C VAL A 145 4.71 9.07 -11.46
N ARG A 146 3.96 10.10 -11.90
CA ARG A 146 3.82 10.42 -13.33
C ARG A 146 5.14 10.78 -13.97
N TRP A 147 5.94 11.63 -13.34
CA TRP A 147 7.25 12.01 -13.87
C TRP A 147 8.19 10.80 -13.99
N ILE A 148 8.19 9.88 -13.02
CA ILE A 148 8.98 8.65 -13.10
C ILE A 148 8.48 7.77 -14.25
N ALA A 149 7.17 7.58 -14.38
CA ALA A 149 6.57 6.78 -15.45
C ALA A 149 6.95 7.32 -16.85
N ASP A 150 6.89 8.63 -17.04
CA ASP A 150 7.11 9.26 -18.34
C ASP A 150 8.59 9.45 -18.72
N THR A 151 9.50 9.47 -17.73
CA THR A 151 10.91 9.84 -18.00
C THR A 151 11.95 8.78 -17.62
N GLN A 152 11.61 7.81 -16.77
CA GLN A 152 12.59 6.86 -16.21
C GLN A 152 12.25 5.39 -16.47
N MET A 153 11.09 5.08 -17.04
CA MET A 153 10.55 3.72 -17.14
C MET A 153 10.43 3.25 -18.59
N GLY A 154 10.66 1.95 -18.81
CA GLY A 154 10.32 1.29 -20.07
C GLY A 154 8.82 1.07 -20.25
N ASP A 155 8.41 0.60 -21.43
CA ASP A 155 7.00 0.55 -21.86
C ASP A 155 6.08 -0.20 -20.88
N GLN A 156 6.52 -1.35 -20.36
CA GLN A 156 5.71 -2.17 -19.45
C GLN A 156 5.47 -1.49 -18.08
N PRO A 157 6.50 -1.16 -17.28
CA PRO A 157 6.30 -0.45 -16.01
C PRO A 157 5.58 0.88 -16.19
N ARG A 158 5.83 1.61 -17.29
CA ARG A 158 5.12 2.86 -17.60
C ARG A 158 3.60 2.67 -17.68
N LYS A 159 3.12 1.66 -18.41
CA LYS A 159 1.68 1.36 -18.53
C LYS A 159 1.05 1.04 -17.17
N ILE A 160 1.73 0.23 -16.35
CA ILE A 160 1.26 -0.13 -15.01
C ILE A 160 1.17 1.10 -14.11
N LEU A 161 2.18 1.99 -14.15
CA LEU A 161 2.17 3.23 -13.38
C LEU A 161 1.04 4.18 -13.79
N HIS A 162 0.72 4.28 -15.08
CA HIS A 162 -0.46 5.03 -15.52
C HIS A 162 -1.77 4.40 -15.04
N ASP A 163 -1.90 3.08 -15.05
CA ASP A 163 -3.11 2.43 -14.51
C ASP A 163 -3.29 2.68 -13.01
N ILE A 164 -2.19 2.72 -12.25
CA ILE A 164 -2.18 3.11 -10.83
C ILE A 164 -2.58 4.58 -10.66
N LEU A 165 -2.09 5.48 -11.50
CA LEU A 165 -2.45 6.92 -11.47
C LEU A 165 -3.94 7.16 -11.77
N ASP A 166 -4.56 6.28 -12.55
CA ASP A 166 -5.98 6.33 -12.93
C ASP A 166 -6.89 5.55 -11.93
N THR A 167 -6.30 4.95 -10.90
CA THR A 167 -7.04 4.26 -9.84
C THR A 167 -7.47 5.27 -8.76
N PRO A 168 -8.76 5.30 -8.34
CA PRO A 168 -9.22 6.17 -7.26
C PRO A 168 -8.51 5.92 -5.92
N PHE A 169 -8.33 6.96 -5.11
CA PHE A 169 -7.73 6.83 -3.77
C PHE A 169 -8.67 6.08 -2.81
N SER A 170 -8.16 5.00 -2.22
CA SER A 170 -8.91 4.15 -1.31
C SER A 170 -8.02 3.30 -0.40
N PRO A 171 -8.45 3.02 0.85
CA PRO A 171 -7.79 2.04 1.72
C PRO A 171 -8.21 0.57 1.44
N GLU A 172 -9.25 0.32 0.62
CA GLU A 172 -9.75 -1.03 0.26
C GLU A 172 -9.95 -1.98 1.47
N LEU A 173 -10.52 -1.48 2.57
CA LEU A 173 -10.75 -2.26 3.79
C LEU A 173 -12.15 -2.89 3.84
N LEU A 174 -13.12 -2.30 3.14
CA LEU A 174 -14.45 -2.86 2.97
C LEU A 174 -14.53 -3.79 1.75
N PRO A 175 -15.40 -4.82 1.78
CA PRO A 175 -15.68 -5.63 0.59
C PRO A 175 -16.01 -4.77 -0.63
N ALA A 176 -15.58 -5.22 -1.80
CA ALA A 176 -15.95 -4.58 -3.06
C ALA A 176 -17.47 -4.55 -3.22
N ASP A 177 -17.97 -3.55 -3.95
CA ASP A 177 -19.40 -3.46 -4.23
C ASP A 177 -19.90 -4.63 -5.09
N LYS A 178 -21.21 -4.69 -5.36
CA LYS A 178 -21.82 -5.75 -6.17
C LYS A 178 -21.28 -5.83 -7.61
N GLU A 179 -20.58 -4.80 -8.07
CA GLU A 179 -19.95 -4.72 -9.39
C GLU A 179 -18.43 -5.00 -9.33
N GLY A 180 -17.90 -5.36 -8.15
CA GLY A 180 -16.48 -5.61 -7.93
C GLY A 180 -15.61 -4.35 -7.91
N LYS A 181 -16.22 -3.17 -7.74
CA LYS A 181 -15.51 -1.89 -7.66
C LYS A 181 -15.20 -1.53 -6.22
N ILE A 182 -14.21 -0.64 -6.08
CA ILE A 182 -13.79 -0.07 -4.80
C ILE A 182 -14.96 0.67 -4.16
N ALA A 183 -15.40 0.23 -2.98
CA ALA A 183 -16.51 0.81 -2.24
C ALA A 183 -16.16 2.10 -1.49
N GLN A 184 -14.91 2.24 -1.04
CA GLN A 184 -14.45 3.39 -0.26
C GLN A 184 -13.65 4.37 -1.11
N LYS A 185 -13.94 5.67 -1.02
CA LYS A 185 -13.12 6.73 -1.61
C LYS A 185 -12.63 7.66 -0.52
N THR A 186 -11.32 7.82 -0.38
CA THR A 186 -10.71 8.59 0.70
C THR A 186 -11.21 10.03 0.75
N GLU A 187 -11.29 10.71 -0.41
CA GLU A 187 -11.68 12.12 -0.49
C GLU A 187 -13.14 12.39 -0.09
N HIS A 188 -13.98 11.35 -0.01
CA HIS A 188 -15.33 11.49 0.56
C HIS A 188 -15.28 11.78 2.07
N PHE A 189 -14.28 11.26 2.78
CA PHE A 189 -14.16 11.41 4.23
C PHE A 189 -13.36 12.63 4.65
N ILE A 190 -12.31 12.96 3.89
CA ILE A 190 -11.34 13.99 4.27
C ILE A 190 -11.37 15.25 3.39
N GLY A 191 -12.22 15.27 2.35
CA GLY A 191 -12.20 16.31 1.32
C GLY A 191 -11.16 16.05 0.22
N PRO A 192 -11.15 16.89 -0.85
CA PRO A 192 -10.21 16.76 -1.95
C PRO A 192 -8.79 17.13 -1.49
N TYR A 193 -7.79 16.38 -1.94
CA TYR A 193 -6.39 16.63 -1.55
C TYR A 193 -5.82 17.93 -2.13
N GLU A 194 -6.48 18.54 -3.12
CA GLU A 194 -6.09 19.81 -3.73
C GLU A 194 -6.46 21.07 -2.90
N LEU A 195 -7.35 20.94 -1.91
CA LEU A 195 -7.82 22.04 -1.05
C LEU A 195 -7.19 21.98 0.35
#